data_AF-A0AAW5LMW0-F1
#
_entry.id   AF-A0AAW5LMW0-F1
#
_cell.length_a   1.000
_cell.length_b   1.000
_cell.length_c   1.000
_cell.angle_alpha   90.00
_cell.angle_beta   90.00
_cell.angle_gamma   90.00
#
_symmetry.space_group_name_H-M   'P 1'
#
loop_
_entity.id
_entity.type
_entity.pdbx_description
1 polymer ?
#
loop_
_entity_poly.entity_id
_entity_poly.type
_entity_poly.pdbx_seq_one_letter_code
_entity_poly.pdbx_strand_id
1 'polypeptide(L)'
;MINKSKTFLNNNTIFKYILLFGILAILGHSYILYRYFKDGIIFTGPNDGIEQMLPIQMYLYEHWTHGTFFYSTDLGLGGDMFMDLSYYFSTNILFIINVIFVWLGSFIFHFNTNHMLFWAQNAIVISIVKSFLIMSFNYEFYLFVC
;
A
#
# COMPACT_ATOMS: atom_id res chain seq x y z
N MET A 1 23.01 -27.83 1.81
CA MET A 1 21.63 -27.29 1.87
C MET A 1 21.22 -26.85 3.28
N ILE A 2 21.27 -27.70 4.31
CA ILE A 2 20.82 -27.33 5.68
C ILE A 2 21.66 -26.20 6.32
N ASN A 3 22.95 -26.08 6.00
CA ASN A 3 23.82 -25.09 6.64
C ASN A 3 23.60 -23.63 6.20
N LYS A 4 23.11 -23.35 4.97
CA LYS A 4 22.82 -21.97 4.49
C LYS A 4 21.54 -21.40 5.12
N SER A 5 20.49 -22.21 5.21
CA SER A 5 19.27 -21.84 5.95
C SER A 5 19.54 -21.66 7.46
N LYS A 6 20.43 -22.48 8.05
CA LYS A 6 20.88 -22.28 9.44
C LYS A 6 21.72 -21.02 9.67
N THR A 7 22.48 -20.54 8.67
CA THR A 7 23.20 -19.26 8.78
C THR A 7 22.27 -18.05 8.63
N PHE A 8 21.15 -18.22 7.91
CA PHE A 8 20.06 -17.27 7.90
C PHE A 8 19.36 -17.18 9.26
N LEU A 9 19.02 -18.30 9.91
CA LEU A 9 18.42 -18.34 11.27
C LEU A 9 19.27 -17.72 12.40
N ASN A 10 20.44 -17.15 12.10
CA ASN A 10 21.17 -16.32 13.05
C ASN A 10 20.51 -14.93 13.10
N ASN A 11 19.95 -14.55 14.25
CA ASN A 11 19.25 -13.27 14.45
C ASN A 11 20.03 -12.05 13.93
N ASN A 12 21.37 -12.08 14.01
CA ASN A 12 22.22 -10.98 13.56
C ASN A 12 22.33 -10.84 12.03
N THR A 13 22.16 -11.90 11.25
CA THR A 13 22.19 -11.83 9.78
C THR A 13 20.83 -11.44 9.22
N ILE A 14 19.73 -12.00 9.75
CA ILE A 14 18.35 -11.59 9.41
C ILE A 14 18.15 -10.09 9.58
N PHE A 15 18.54 -9.56 10.74
CA PHE A 15 18.36 -8.14 11.03
C PHE A 15 19.08 -7.23 10.03
N LYS A 16 20.29 -7.62 9.59
CA LYS A 16 21.05 -6.87 8.58
C LYS A 16 20.34 -6.84 7.23
N TYR A 17 19.75 -7.96 6.80
CA TYR A 17 19.03 -8.01 5.53
C TYR A 17 17.71 -7.24 5.58
N ILE A 18 16.96 -7.36 6.67
CA ILE A 18 15.74 -6.55 6.90
C ILE A 18 16.08 -5.06 6.84
N LEU A 19 17.14 -4.64 7.53
CA LEU A 19 17.58 -3.24 7.52
C LEU A 19 18.01 -2.81 6.11
N LEU A 20 18.78 -3.64 5.41
CA LEU A 20 19.24 -3.37 4.05
C LEU A 20 18.05 -3.20 3.08
N PHE A 21 17.08 -4.11 3.08
CA PHE A 21 15.91 -4.02 2.21
C PHE A 21 15.03 -2.81 2.57
N GLY A 22 14.91 -2.48 3.86
CA GLY A 22 14.21 -1.27 4.30
C GLY A 22 14.86 0.00 3.77
N ILE A 23 16.19 0.11 3.88
CA ILE A 23 16.96 1.23 3.34
C ILE A 23 16.80 1.31 1.82
N LEU A 24 16.94 0.19 1.11
CA LEU A 24 16.80 0.17 -0.35
C LEU A 24 15.39 0.55 -0.80
N ALA A 25 14.35 0.10 -0.11
CA ALA A 25 12.96 0.46 -0.41
C ALA A 25 12.73 1.98 -0.26
N ILE A 26 13.27 2.60 0.79
CA ILE A 26 13.19 4.06 1.01
C ILE A 26 14.00 4.80 -0.05
N LEU A 27 15.23 4.35 -0.35
CA LEU A 27 16.09 4.96 -1.38
C LEU A 27 15.44 4.90 -2.77
N GLY A 28 14.77 3.79 -3.11
CA GLY A 28 14.03 3.67 -4.37
C GLY A 28 12.91 4.68 -4.53
N HIS A 29 12.35 5.17 -3.41
CA HIS A 29 11.31 6.20 -3.38
C HIS A 29 11.85 7.59 -3.02
N SER A 30 13.17 7.76 -2.88
CA SER A 30 13.80 9.00 -2.43
C SER A 30 13.43 10.21 -3.28
N TYR A 31 13.33 10.04 -4.61
CA TYR A 31 12.91 11.10 -5.52
C TYR A 31 11.48 11.57 -5.24
N ILE A 32 10.57 10.63 -5.01
CA ILE A 32 9.16 10.91 -4.70
C ILE A 32 9.05 11.60 -3.35
N LEU A 33 9.76 11.08 -2.34
CA LEU A 33 9.80 11.68 -1.01
C LEU A 33 10.40 13.09 -1.04
N TYR A 34 11.49 13.31 -1.77
CA TYR A 34 12.11 14.63 -1.92
C TYR A 34 11.13 15.64 -2.51
N ARG A 35 10.47 15.29 -3.62
CA ARG A 35 9.49 16.16 -4.29
C ARG A 35 8.29 16.44 -3.38
N TYR A 36 7.83 15.41 -2.66
CA TYR A 36 6.73 15.55 -1.71
C TYR A 36 7.07 16.52 -0.57
N PHE A 37 8.23 16.37 0.07
CA PHE A 37 8.63 17.23 1.19
C PHE A 37 8.99 18.67 0.76
N LYS A 38 9.57 18.84 -0.43
CA LYS A 38 10.01 20.15 -0.91
C LYS A 38 8.88 20.95 -1.53
N ASP A 39 8.12 20.33 -2.42
CA ASP A 39 7.17 21.03 -3.29
C ASP A 39 5.71 20.76 -2.87
N GLY A 40 5.47 19.80 -1.95
CA GLY A 40 4.11 19.35 -1.59
C GLY A 40 3.41 18.60 -2.72
N ILE A 41 4.11 18.33 -3.83
CA ILE A 41 3.53 17.73 -5.04
C ILE A 41 3.67 16.21 -4.92
N ILE A 42 2.52 15.55 -4.90
CA ILE A 42 2.41 14.12 -5.18
C ILE A 42 2.21 13.99 -6.69
N PHE A 43 2.78 12.96 -7.33
CA PHE A 43 2.68 12.74 -8.78
C PHE A 43 1.21 12.46 -9.17
N THR A 44 0.44 13.54 -9.28
CA THR A 44 -0.90 13.61 -9.84
C THR A 44 -0.82 14.71 -10.88
N GLY A 45 -0.23 14.39 -12.02
CA GLY A 45 -0.36 15.26 -13.20
C GLY A 45 -1.82 15.20 -13.69
N PRO A 46 -2.31 16.24 -14.40
CA PRO A 46 -3.62 16.15 -15.04
C PRO A 46 -3.68 14.94 -15.98
N ASN A 47 -4.68 14.08 -15.80
CA ASN A 47 -4.86 12.79 -16.50
C ASN A 47 -3.91 11.66 -16.06
N ASP A 48 -3.33 11.75 -14.85
CA ASP A 48 -2.57 10.64 -14.27
C ASP A 48 -3.52 9.57 -13.71
N GLY A 49 -3.15 8.29 -13.81
CA GLY A 49 -3.91 7.19 -13.23
C GLY A 49 -4.05 7.33 -11.70
N ILE A 50 -3.06 7.92 -11.03
CA ILE A 50 -3.12 8.17 -9.58
C ILE A 50 -4.26 9.15 -9.24
N GLU A 51 -4.52 10.14 -10.09
CA GLU A 51 -5.60 11.13 -9.90
C GLU A 51 -6.98 10.46 -9.84
N GLN A 52 -7.18 9.38 -10.61
CA GLN A 52 -8.42 8.59 -10.61
C GLN A 52 -8.43 7.54 -9.49
N MET A 53 -7.28 6.95 -9.19
CA MET A 53 -7.13 5.89 -8.20
C MET A 53 -7.38 6.38 -6.77
N LEU A 54 -6.94 7.59 -6.40
CA LEU A 54 -7.07 8.12 -5.04
C LEU A 54 -8.54 8.35 -4.61
N PRO A 55 -9.41 9.01 -5.41
CA PRO A 55 -10.84 9.09 -5.11
C PRO A 55 -11.49 7.72 -4.92
N ILE A 56 -11.14 6.74 -5.77
CA ILE A 56 -11.71 5.38 -5.69
C ILE A 56 -11.29 4.69 -4.39
N GLN A 57 -10.03 4.84 -3.96
CA GLN A 57 -9.59 4.30 -2.67
C GLN A 57 -10.36 4.90 -1.50
N MET A 58 -10.54 6.23 -1.51
CA MET A 58 -11.31 6.94 -0.50
C MET A 58 -12.77 6.50 -0.48
N TYR A 59 -13.40 6.39 -1.66
CA TYR A 59 -14.77 5.92 -1.83
C TYR A 59 -14.97 4.50 -1.29
N LEU A 60 -14.12 3.55 -1.70
CA LEU A 60 -14.20 2.16 -1.23
C LEU A 60 -14.02 2.09 0.29
N TYR A 61 -13.09 2.85 0.85
CA TYR A 61 -12.91 2.89 2.30
C TYR A 61 -14.16 3.41 3.02
N GLU A 62 -14.72 4.53 2.56
CA GLU A 62 -15.92 5.10 3.16
C GLU A 62 -17.08 4.09 3.13
N HIS A 63 -17.38 3.51 1.96
CA HIS A 63 -18.46 2.54 1.84
C HIS A 63 -18.23 1.27 2.67
N TRP A 64 -17.03 0.72 2.67
CA TRP A 64 -16.72 -0.49 3.45
C TRP A 64 -16.77 -0.24 4.95
N THR A 65 -16.37 0.94 5.41
CA THR A 65 -16.42 1.29 6.84
C THR A 65 -17.83 1.64 7.31
N HIS A 66 -18.72 2.08 6.42
CA HIS A 66 -20.15 2.29 6.70
C HIS A 66 -21.01 1.02 6.50
N GLY A 67 -20.41 -0.11 6.11
CA GLY A 67 -21.08 -1.41 5.99
C GLY A 67 -21.74 -1.69 4.63
N THR A 68 -21.53 -0.84 3.63
CA THR A 68 -21.95 -1.08 2.24
C THR A 68 -20.78 -1.69 1.46
N PHE A 69 -20.76 -3.01 1.27
CA PHE A 69 -19.61 -3.71 0.68
C PHE A 69 -19.72 -3.96 -0.82
N PHE A 70 -20.93 -4.25 -1.30
CA PHE A 70 -21.13 -4.80 -2.66
C PHE A 70 -21.88 -3.86 -3.59
N TYR A 71 -22.76 -3.01 -3.08
CA TYR A 71 -23.60 -2.16 -3.91
C TYR A 71 -23.69 -0.75 -3.32
N SER A 72 -23.69 0.24 -4.20
CA SER A 72 -23.87 1.64 -3.84
C SER A 72 -24.74 2.32 -4.88
N THR A 73 -25.71 3.10 -4.42
CA THR A 73 -26.57 3.94 -5.29
C THR A 73 -25.83 5.16 -5.85
N ASP A 74 -24.69 5.51 -5.27
CA ASP A 74 -23.92 6.73 -5.63
C ASP A 74 -23.18 6.59 -6.97
N LEU A 75 -23.05 5.36 -7.49
CA LEU A 75 -22.51 5.06 -8.83
C LEU A 75 -23.56 5.27 -9.94
N GLY A 76 -24.11 6.49 -10.06
CA GLY A 76 -25.03 6.86 -11.13
C GLY A 76 -26.42 6.22 -11.01
N LEU A 77 -26.66 5.10 -11.70
CA LEU A 77 -27.90 4.31 -11.58
C LEU A 77 -27.84 3.29 -10.44
N GLY A 78 -26.79 3.37 -9.64
CA GLY A 78 -26.37 2.36 -8.69
C GLY A 78 -25.60 1.24 -9.39
N GLY A 79 -24.47 0.85 -8.78
CA GLY A 79 -23.50 -0.06 -9.36
C GLY A 79 -23.01 -1.09 -8.36
N ASP A 80 -22.55 -2.22 -8.88
CA ASP A 80 -21.91 -3.26 -8.10
C ASP A 80 -20.47 -2.80 -7.84
N MET A 81 -20.18 -2.30 -6.64
CA MET A 81 -18.85 -1.83 -6.27
C MET A 81 -17.79 -2.91 -6.41
N PHE A 82 -18.16 -4.17 -6.19
CA PHE A 82 -17.22 -5.27 -6.26
C PHE A 82 -16.80 -5.55 -7.70
N MET A 83 -17.76 -5.55 -8.63
CA MET A 83 -17.50 -5.79 -10.06
C MET A 83 -16.98 -4.54 -10.77
N ASP A 84 -17.65 -3.40 -10.59
CA ASP A 84 -17.38 -2.16 -11.33
C ASP A 84 -16.05 -1.52 -10.91
N LEU A 85 -15.66 -1.65 -9.64
CA LEU A 85 -14.39 -1.14 -9.11
C LEU A 85 -13.31 -2.23 -8.94
N SER A 86 -13.56 -3.44 -9.48
CA SER A 86 -12.61 -4.55 -9.46
C SER A 86 -11.30 -4.21 -10.18
N TYR A 87 -11.38 -3.51 -11.32
CA TYR A 87 -10.23 -3.11 -12.13
C TYR A 87 -9.27 -2.20 -11.34
N TYR A 88 -9.78 -1.46 -10.37
CA TYR A 88 -8.99 -0.53 -9.56
C TYR A 88 -8.50 -1.20 -8.27
N PHE A 89 -9.42 -1.54 -7.37
CA PHE A 89 -9.03 -1.90 -6.00
C PHE A 89 -9.96 -2.87 -5.27
N SER A 90 -11.23 -3.03 -5.69
CA SER A 90 -12.21 -3.76 -4.86
C SER A 90 -11.84 -5.23 -4.61
N THR A 91 -11.06 -5.85 -5.50
CA THR A 91 -10.58 -7.24 -5.38
C THR A 91 -9.11 -7.34 -4.99
N ASN A 92 -8.44 -6.21 -4.77
CA ASN A 92 -7.00 -6.19 -4.46
C ASN A 92 -6.77 -6.51 -2.98
N ILE A 93 -6.22 -7.70 -2.70
CA ILE A 93 -5.97 -8.18 -1.33
C ILE A 93 -5.09 -7.20 -0.53
N LEU A 94 -4.08 -6.59 -1.15
CA LEU A 94 -3.20 -5.64 -0.47
C LEU A 94 -3.94 -4.35 -0.11
N PHE A 95 -4.90 -3.94 -0.94
CA PHE A 95 -5.74 -2.80 -0.64
C PHE A 95 -6.74 -3.11 0.48
N ILE A 96 -7.37 -4.28 0.47
CA ILE A 96 -8.28 -4.72 1.54
C ILE A 96 -7.55 -4.75 2.88
N ILE A 97 -6.35 -5.34 2.92
CA ILE A 97 -5.49 -5.34 4.11
C ILE A 97 -5.15 -3.92 4.55
N ASN A 98 -4.80 -3.04 3.60
CA ASN A 98 -4.54 -1.63 3.90
C ASN A 98 -5.76 -0.93 4.51
N VAL A 99 -6.96 -1.13 3.97
CA VAL A 99 -8.21 -0.56 4.53
C VAL A 99 -8.42 -1.04 5.96
N ILE A 100 -8.19 -2.32 6.26
CA ILE A 100 -8.29 -2.84 7.64
C ILE A 100 -7.30 -2.13 8.56
N PHE A 101 -6.05 -1.96 8.14
CA PHE A 101 -5.03 -1.25 8.94
C PHE A 101 -5.38 0.23 9.16
N VAL A 102 -5.83 0.93 8.12
CA VAL A 102 -6.27 2.33 8.22
C VAL A 102 -7.47 2.45 9.14
N TRP A 103 -8.46 1.56 9.01
CA TRP A 103 -9.65 1.55 9.84
C TRP A 103 -9.31 1.29 11.32
N LEU A 104 -8.52 0.24 11.61
CA LEU A 104 -8.06 -0.03 12.97
C LEU A 104 -7.21 1.12 13.55
N GLY A 105 -6.31 1.66 12.73
CA GLY A 105 -5.46 2.79 13.13
C GLY A 105 -6.25 4.08 13.36
N SER A 106 -7.39 4.27 12.68
CA SER A 106 -8.22 5.46 12.83
C SER A 106 -8.78 5.61 14.25
N PHE A 107 -9.05 4.50 14.95
CA PHE A 107 -9.46 4.52 16.37
C PHE A 107 -8.38 5.02 17.32
N ILE A 108 -7.10 4.87 16.96
CA ILE A 108 -5.95 5.22 17.81
C ILE A 108 -5.42 6.61 17.46
N PHE A 109 -5.21 6.86 16.16
CA PHE A 109 -4.48 8.02 15.65
C PHE A 109 -5.38 9.12 15.08
N HIS A 110 -6.70 8.91 15.02
CA HIS A 110 -7.67 9.87 14.48
C HIS A 110 -7.28 10.37 13.07
N PHE A 111 -7.02 9.43 12.15
CA PHE A 111 -6.62 9.75 10.79
C PHE A 111 -7.70 10.55 10.05
N ASN A 112 -7.25 11.50 9.22
CA ASN A 112 -8.15 12.30 8.40
C ASN A 112 -8.44 11.62 7.06
N THR A 113 -9.21 10.53 7.12
CA THR A 113 -9.51 9.66 5.96
C THR A 113 -10.39 10.31 4.90
N ASN A 114 -11.01 11.45 5.20
CA ASN A 114 -11.89 12.19 4.28
C ASN A 114 -11.11 13.12 3.35
N HIS A 115 -9.80 13.31 3.58
CA HIS A 115 -8.97 14.15 2.74
C HIS A 115 -8.15 13.31 1.76
N MET A 116 -8.19 13.69 0.49
CA MET A 116 -7.42 13.03 -0.58
C MET A 116 -5.90 12.99 -0.29
N LEU A 117 -5.38 14.00 0.41
CA LEU A 117 -3.96 14.04 0.79
C LEU A 117 -3.55 12.84 1.66
N PHE A 118 -4.43 12.38 2.55
CA PHE A 118 -4.16 11.20 3.38
C PHE A 118 -3.98 9.95 2.51
N TRP A 119 -4.87 9.73 1.54
CA TRP A 119 -4.80 8.59 0.62
C TRP A 119 -3.55 8.64 -0.26
N ALA A 120 -3.16 9.84 -0.66
CA ALA A 120 -1.97 10.06 -1.45
C ALA A 120 -0.68 9.75 -0.66
N GLN A 121 -0.61 10.17 0.62
CA GLN A 121 0.46 9.79 1.54
C GLN A 121 0.45 8.28 1.80
N ASN A 122 -0.72 7.70 2.04
CA ASN A 122 -0.90 6.28 2.30
C ASN A 122 -0.44 5.42 1.11
N ALA A 123 -0.71 5.87 -0.12
CA ALA A 123 -0.24 5.20 -1.34
C ALA A 123 1.31 5.14 -1.40
N ILE A 124 2.01 6.19 -0.98
CA ILE A 124 3.48 6.20 -0.91
C ILE A 124 3.97 5.18 0.14
N VAL A 125 3.36 5.17 1.33
CA VAL A 125 3.69 4.22 2.40
C VAL A 125 3.49 2.79 1.92
N ILE A 126 2.35 2.48 1.30
CA ILE A 126 2.05 1.16 0.76
C ILE A 126 3.01 0.78 -0.36
N SER A 127 3.43 1.72 -1.20
CA SER A 127 4.44 1.47 -2.24
C SER A 127 5.79 1.06 -1.63
N ILE A 128 6.25 1.78 -0.59
CA ILE A 128 7.50 1.45 0.10
C ILE A 128 7.41 0.07 0.77
N VAL A 129 6.30 -0.22 1.47
CA VAL A 129 6.07 -1.52 2.12
C VAL A 129 6.03 -2.64 1.07
N LYS A 130 5.35 -2.44 -0.06
CA LYS A 130 5.31 -3.40 -1.17
C LYS A 130 6.72 -3.70 -1.69
N SER A 131 7.53 -2.68 -1.96
CA SER A 131 8.91 -2.87 -2.43
C SER A 131 9.75 -3.64 -1.41
N PHE A 132 9.64 -3.31 -0.13
CA PHE A 132 10.32 -4.02 0.95
C PHE A 132 9.92 -5.51 1.01
N LEU A 133 8.61 -5.80 0.96
CA LEU A 133 8.10 -7.17 0.97
C LEU A 133 8.56 -7.95 -0.25
N ILE A 134 8.49 -7.38 -1.45
CA ILE A 134 8.90 -8.03 -2.69
C ILE A 134 10.39 -8.41 -2.63
N MET A 135 11.25 -7.50 -2.19
CA MET A 135 12.70 -7.79 -2.04
C MET A 135 12.95 -8.89 -1.01
N SER A 136 12.26 -8.84 0.13
CA SER A 136 12.37 -9.84 1.19
C SER A 136 11.94 -11.22 0.69
N PHE A 137 10.76 -11.33 0.05
CA PHE A 137 10.28 -12.59 -0.51
C PHE A 137 11.14 -13.12 -1.64
N ASN A 138 11.66 -12.25 -2.53
CA ASN A 138 12.56 -12.68 -3.59
C ASN A 138 13.85 -13.28 -3.04
N TYR A 139 14.42 -12.65 -2.00
CA TYR A 139 15.63 -13.13 -1.36
C TYR A 139 15.42 -14.50 -0.69
N GLU A 140 14.32 -14.67 0.06
CA GLU A 140 13.96 -15.96 0.65
C GLU A 140 13.76 -17.04 -0.42
N PHE A 141 13.06 -16.70 -1.50
CA PHE A 141 12.84 -17.61 -2.61
C PHE A 141 14.17 -18.02 -3.28
N TYR A 142 15.07 -17.06 -3.51
CA TYR A 142 16.39 -17.34 -4.07
C TYR A 142 17.21 -18.26 -3.16
N LEU A 143 17.17 -18.05 -1.84
CA LEU A 143 17.84 -18.91 -0.87
C LEU A 143 17.22 -20.31 -0.77
N PHE A 144 15.90 -20.43 -0.97
CA PHE A 144 15.21 -21.71 -1.01
C PHE A 144 15.57 -22.54 -2.26
N VAL A 145 15.71 -21.88 -3.41
CA VAL A 145 16.01 -22.55 -4.69
C VAL A 145 17.50 -22.92 -4.84
N CYS A 146 18.44 -22.13 -4.31
CA CYS A 146 19.90 -22.29 -4.51
C CYS A 146 20.67 -22.82 -3.27
#